data_AF-A0A7S0L031-F1
#
_entry.id   AF-A0A7S0L031-F1
#
_cell.length_a   1.000
_cell.length_b   1.000
_cell.length_c   1.000
_cell.angle_alpha   90.00
_cell.angle_beta   90.00
_cell.angle_gamma   90.00
#
_symmetry.space_group_name_H-M   'P 1'
#
loop_
_entity.id
_entity.type
_entity.pdbx_description
1 polymer ?
#
loop_
_entity_poly.entity_id
_entity_poly.type
_entity_poly.pdbx_seq_one_letter_code
_entity_poly.pdbx_strand_id
1 'polypeptide(L)'
;VYKFLDGIIPAVRSGLCDEVASVYSAAAKAFATLQRLIGALAVQEIVPAMLQLLKSGSEKEFGMGRRGLREVVAQRPSAVVPYLLPKLASPPISLASAQAIEAVAPVSAEPMYSQLDLVLPALMSGLYLEIELEPSGCTSTPELRDALLAACE
;
A
#
# COMPACT_ATOMS: atom_id res chain seq x y z
N VAL A 1 25.74 7.61 -11.77
CA VAL A 1 24.47 7.69 -10.99
C VAL A 1 24.08 6.32 -10.44
N TYR A 2 24.01 5.26 -11.26
CA TYR A 2 23.59 3.92 -10.81
C TYR A 2 24.50 3.24 -9.76
N LYS A 3 25.80 3.57 -9.71
CA LYS A 3 26.79 2.93 -8.82
C LYS A 3 26.56 3.13 -7.31
N PHE A 4 25.66 4.04 -6.91
CA PHE A 4 25.32 4.31 -5.51
C PHE A 4 23.93 3.82 -5.12
N LEU A 5 23.13 3.36 -6.10
CA LEU A 5 21.76 2.91 -5.84
C LEU A 5 21.71 1.66 -4.97
N ASP A 6 22.70 0.78 -5.12
CA ASP A 6 22.82 -0.46 -4.33
C ASP A 6 22.97 -0.20 -2.83
N GLY A 7 23.43 0.99 -2.41
CA GLY A 7 23.48 1.41 -1.01
C GLY A 7 22.28 2.26 -0.57
N ILE A 8 21.79 3.15 -1.45
CA ILE A 8 20.69 4.08 -1.13
C ILE A 8 19.35 3.34 -1.04
N ILE A 9 19.06 2.42 -1.96
CA ILE A 9 17.77 1.71 -2.00
C ILE A 9 17.55 0.91 -0.69
N PRO A 10 18.51 0.09 -0.21
CA PRO A 10 18.34 -0.59 1.08
C PRO A 10 18.21 0.37 2.26
N ALA A 11 18.98 1.48 2.27
CA ALA A 11 18.89 2.47 3.34
C ALA A 11 17.50 3.14 3.40
N VAL A 12 16.93 3.49 2.24
CA VAL A 12 15.57 4.06 2.17
C VAL A 12 14.51 3.03 2.56
N ARG A 13 14.64 1.77 2.09
CA ARG A 13 13.73 0.67 2.51
C ARG A 13 13.75 0.49 4.02
N SER A 14 14.93 0.41 4.63
CA SER A 14 15.08 0.25 6.07
C SER A 14 14.54 1.47 6.83
N GLY A 15 14.81 2.69 6.36
CA GLY A 15 14.33 3.90 6.99
C GLY A 15 12.81 4.05 6.95
N LEU A 16 12.15 3.57 5.90
CA LEU A 16 10.68 3.56 5.79
C LEU A 16 10.01 2.59 6.77
N CYS A 17 10.72 1.54 7.19
CA CYS A 17 10.25 0.57 8.18
C CYS A 17 10.63 0.95 9.62
N ASP A 18 11.20 2.13 9.84
CA ASP A 18 11.60 2.56 11.19
C ASP A 18 10.37 2.92 12.04
N GLU A 19 10.47 2.68 13.36
CA GLU A 19 9.39 2.99 14.29
C GLU A 19 9.25 4.51 14.54
N VAL A 20 10.34 5.26 14.36
CA VAL A 20 10.44 6.68 14.68
C VAL A 20 9.94 7.56 13.52
N ALA A 21 9.04 8.49 13.85
CA ALA A 21 8.40 9.40 12.88
C ALA A 21 9.36 10.25 12.05
N SER A 22 10.42 10.77 12.68
CA SER A 22 11.42 11.55 11.97
C SER A 22 12.18 10.71 10.92
N VAL A 23 12.41 9.42 11.20
CA VAL A 23 13.20 8.54 10.33
C VAL A 23 12.40 8.12 9.11
N TYR A 24 11.19 7.58 9.29
CA TYR A 24 10.37 7.17 8.14
C TYR A 24 9.93 8.35 7.28
N SER A 25 9.69 9.53 7.87
CA SER A 25 9.37 10.75 7.09
C SER A 25 10.58 11.25 6.30
N ALA A 26 11.78 11.22 6.88
CA ALA A 26 13.01 11.55 6.16
C ALA A 26 13.28 10.56 5.02
N ALA A 27 13.06 9.27 5.27
CA ALA A 27 13.18 8.22 4.25
C ALA A 27 12.15 8.41 3.12
N ALA A 28 10.91 8.81 3.41
CA ALA A 28 9.91 9.13 2.40
C ALA A 28 10.30 10.35 1.54
N LYS A 29 10.89 11.39 2.13
CA LYS A 29 11.45 12.53 1.37
C LYS A 29 12.65 12.13 0.52
N ALA A 30 13.50 11.24 1.03
CA ALA A 30 14.61 10.66 0.27
C ALA A 30 14.09 9.83 -0.91
N PHE A 31 13.04 9.03 -0.70
CA PHE A 31 12.34 8.30 -1.76
C PHE A 31 11.80 9.26 -2.84
N ALA A 32 11.15 10.35 -2.46
CA ALA A 32 10.61 11.32 -3.42
C ALA A 32 11.72 11.94 -4.28
N THR A 33 12.87 12.22 -3.66
CA THR A 33 14.07 12.71 -4.37
C THR A 33 14.63 11.66 -5.31
N LEU A 34 14.72 10.41 -4.84
CA LEU A 34 15.20 9.27 -5.63
C LEU A 34 14.28 9.02 -6.84
N GLN A 35 12.96 9.00 -6.64
CA GLN A 35 11.99 8.85 -7.71
C GLN A 35 12.13 9.96 -8.77
N ARG A 36 12.47 11.20 -8.40
CA ARG A 36 12.75 12.26 -9.38
C ARG A 36 13.98 11.96 -10.24
N LEU A 37 14.97 11.24 -9.71
CA LEU A 37 16.23 10.94 -10.40
C LEU A 37 16.16 9.68 -11.26
N ILE A 38 15.55 8.61 -10.75
CA ILE A 38 15.50 7.29 -11.42
C ILE A 38 14.09 6.87 -11.86
N GLY A 39 13.09 7.73 -11.65
CA GLY A 39 11.72 7.54 -12.12
C GLY A 39 11.05 6.30 -11.55
N ALA A 40 10.44 5.51 -12.43
CA ALA A 40 9.70 4.29 -12.10
C ALA A 40 10.57 3.21 -11.44
N LEU A 41 11.89 3.21 -11.66
CA LEU A 41 12.79 2.24 -11.03
C LEU A 41 12.77 2.35 -9.49
N ALA A 42 12.68 3.57 -8.94
CA ALA A 42 12.57 3.76 -7.50
C ALA A 42 11.30 3.11 -6.93
N VAL A 43 10.18 3.26 -7.65
CA VAL A 43 8.88 2.69 -7.26
C VAL A 43 8.94 1.17 -7.31
N GLN A 44 9.48 0.61 -8.39
CA GLN A 44 9.59 -0.84 -8.59
C GLN A 44 10.55 -1.50 -7.60
N GLU A 45 11.54 -0.77 -7.10
CA GLU A 45 12.43 -1.29 -6.06
C GLU A 45 11.81 -1.14 -4.66
N ILE A 46 11.25 0.01 -4.31
CA ILE A 46 10.92 0.31 -2.90
C ILE A 46 9.52 -0.18 -2.52
N VAL A 47 8.53 -0.01 -3.40
CA VAL A 47 7.12 -0.33 -3.09
C VAL A 47 6.90 -1.83 -2.90
N PRO A 48 7.46 -2.74 -3.72
CA PRO A 48 7.28 -4.18 -3.50
C PRO A 48 7.80 -4.67 -2.15
N ALA A 49 8.84 -4.05 -1.59
CA ALA A 49 9.33 -4.40 -0.25
C ALA A 49 8.26 -4.14 0.82
N MET A 50 7.57 -2.99 0.75
CA MET A 50 6.46 -2.69 1.66
C MET A 50 5.27 -3.64 1.45
N LEU A 51 4.96 -3.99 0.19
CA LEU A 51 3.92 -4.97 -0.13
C LEU A 51 4.24 -6.38 0.40
N GLN A 52 5.51 -6.77 0.44
CA GLN A 52 5.93 -8.03 1.05
C GLN A 52 5.70 -8.01 2.57
N LEU A 53 6.00 -6.90 3.24
CA LEU A 53 5.73 -6.73 4.67
C LEU A 53 4.23 -6.78 4.98
N LEU A 54 3.38 -6.21 4.11
CA LEU A 54 1.92 -6.34 4.23
C LEU A 54 1.41 -7.78 4.08
N LYS A 55 2.14 -8.62 3.34
CA LYS A 55 1.81 -10.05 3.18
C LYS A 55 2.43 -10.93 4.25
N SER A 56 3.28 -10.36 5.11
CA SER A 56 3.82 -11.09 6.25
C SER A 56 2.71 -11.35 7.27
N GLY A 57 2.75 -12.49 7.94
CA GLY A 57 1.79 -12.84 9.01
C GLY A 57 2.07 -12.15 10.34
N SER A 58 3.01 -11.20 10.40
CA SER A 58 3.42 -10.51 11.62
C SER A 58 2.74 -9.15 11.70
N GLU A 59 1.99 -8.91 12.77
CA GLU A 59 1.27 -7.65 13.00
C GLU A 59 2.22 -6.44 13.03
N LYS A 60 3.44 -6.61 13.54
CA LYS A 60 4.47 -5.57 13.55
C LYS A 60 4.93 -5.21 12.14
N GLU A 61 5.28 -6.21 11.35
CA GLU A 61 5.74 -6.02 9.95
C GLU A 61 4.61 -5.47 9.09
N PHE A 62 3.38 -5.93 9.30
CA PHE A 62 2.19 -5.38 8.69
C PHE A 62 2.03 -3.88 8.99
N GLY A 63 2.12 -3.49 10.27
CA GLY A 63 2.03 -2.09 10.70
C GLY A 63 3.13 -1.20 10.09
N MET A 64 4.37 -1.71 10.03
CA MET A 64 5.51 -1.04 9.39
C MET A 64 5.29 -0.87 7.88
N GLY A 65 4.91 -1.93 7.18
CA GLY A 65 4.64 -1.91 5.74
C GLY A 65 3.50 -0.95 5.38
N ARG A 66 2.40 -0.98 6.15
CA ARG A 66 1.25 -0.09 5.96
C ARG A 66 1.64 1.38 6.13
N ARG A 67 2.41 1.68 7.18
CA ARG A 67 2.89 3.05 7.45
C ARG A 67 3.86 3.54 6.39
N GLY A 68 4.88 2.75 6.07
CA GLY A 68 5.86 3.10 5.03
C GLY A 68 5.20 3.32 3.67
N LEU A 69 4.20 2.49 3.32
CA LEU A 69 3.43 2.64 2.10
C LEU A 69 2.61 3.95 2.10
N ARG A 70 1.89 4.26 3.19
CA ARG A 70 1.13 5.51 3.33
C ARG A 70 2.04 6.73 3.12
N GLU A 71 3.21 6.76 3.74
CA GLU A 71 4.16 7.87 3.62
C GLU A 71 4.76 8.02 2.22
N VAL A 72 5.15 6.91 1.60
CA VAL A 72 5.64 6.90 0.21
C VAL A 72 4.60 7.44 -0.74
N VAL A 73 3.34 7.03 -0.56
CA VAL A 73 2.24 7.49 -1.40
C VAL A 73 1.93 8.96 -1.11
N ALA A 74 1.93 9.40 0.15
CA ALA A 74 1.70 10.81 0.51
C ALA A 74 2.70 11.78 -0.15
N GLN A 75 3.95 11.36 -0.34
CA GLN A 75 4.95 12.19 -1.03
C GLN A 75 4.76 12.24 -2.55
N ARG A 76 4.30 11.14 -3.17
CA ARG A 76 4.25 10.98 -4.63
C ARG A 76 3.08 10.12 -5.10
N PRO A 77 1.83 10.58 -4.89
CA PRO A 77 0.67 9.75 -5.12
C PRO A 77 0.48 9.44 -6.62
N SER A 78 0.67 10.41 -7.51
CA SER A 78 0.49 10.24 -8.96
C SER A 78 1.41 9.21 -9.62
N ALA A 79 2.56 8.92 -8.99
CA ALA A 79 3.55 7.99 -9.54
C ALA A 79 3.50 6.60 -8.87
N VAL A 80 2.98 6.51 -7.65
CA VAL A 80 2.93 5.25 -6.89
C VAL A 80 1.57 4.57 -7.03
N VAL A 81 0.47 5.34 -6.99
CA VAL A 81 -0.91 4.83 -6.99
C VAL A 81 -1.24 3.97 -8.22
N PRO A 82 -0.87 4.37 -9.47
CA PRO A 82 -1.13 3.55 -10.65
C PRO A 82 -0.38 2.20 -10.65
N TYR A 83 0.74 2.10 -9.93
CA TYR A 83 1.48 0.86 -9.77
C TYR A 83 0.93 -0.02 -8.64
N LEU A 84 0.41 0.63 -7.59
CA LEU A 84 -0.02 -0.01 -6.36
C LEU A 84 -1.43 -0.58 -6.43
N LEU A 85 -2.40 0.21 -6.92
CA LEU A 85 -3.82 -0.17 -6.91
C LEU A 85 -4.09 -1.47 -7.66
N PRO A 86 -3.55 -1.72 -8.88
CA PRO A 86 -3.77 -2.99 -9.57
C PRO A 86 -3.27 -4.21 -8.79
N LYS A 87 -2.25 -4.04 -7.93
CA LYS A 87 -1.67 -5.13 -7.13
C LYS A 87 -2.43 -5.38 -5.83
N LEU A 88 -3.14 -4.38 -5.31
CA LEU A 88 -3.96 -4.49 -4.11
C LEU A 88 -5.42 -4.85 -4.43
N ALA A 89 -5.92 -4.38 -5.58
CA ALA A 89 -7.26 -4.63 -6.09
C ALA A 89 -7.35 -5.91 -6.94
N SER A 90 -6.32 -6.76 -6.97
CA SER A 90 -6.39 -8.05 -7.66
C SER A 90 -7.25 -9.03 -6.84
N PRO A 91 -8.37 -9.55 -7.37
CA PRO A 91 -9.18 -10.52 -6.66
C PRO A 91 -8.42 -11.84 -6.45
N PRO A 92 -8.57 -12.52 -5.29
CA PRO A 92 -9.39 -12.12 -4.13
C PRO A 92 -8.72 -11.03 -3.28
N ILE A 93 -9.51 -10.03 -2.86
CA ILE A 93 -9.03 -8.99 -1.93
C ILE A 93 -8.83 -9.62 -0.55
N SER A 94 -7.58 -9.61 -0.06
CA SER A 94 -7.27 -10.02 1.30
C SER A 94 -7.47 -8.86 2.28
N LEU A 95 -7.70 -9.17 3.57
CA LEU A 95 -7.77 -8.17 4.66
C LEU A 95 -6.56 -7.24 4.68
N ALA A 96 -5.36 -7.79 4.51
CA ALA A 96 -4.12 -7.01 4.41
C ALA A 96 -4.14 -6.01 3.25
N SER A 97 -4.73 -6.40 2.11
CA SER A 97 -4.84 -5.53 0.93
C SER A 97 -5.89 -4.44 1.16
N ALA A 98 -7.03 -4.76 1.77
CA ALA A 98 -8.06 -3.80 2.14
C ALA A 98 -7.54 -2.75 3.13
N GLN A 99 -6.85 -3.18 4.19
CA GLN A 99 -6.21 -2.29 5.17
C GLN A 99 -5.07 -1.46 4.56
N ALA A 100 -4.37 -1.97 3.54
CA ALA A 100 -3.40 -1.18 2.79
C ALA A 100 -4.07 -0.11 1.91
N ILE A 101 -5.21 -0.44 1.28
CA ILE A 101 -6.03 0.53 0.52
C ILE A 101 -6.58 1.59 1.46
N GLU A 102 -7.14 1.22 2.62
CA GLU A 102 -7.57 2.15 3.68
C GLU A 102 -6.45 3.12 4.05
N ALA A 103 -5.23 2.61 4.24
CA ALA A 103 -4.13 3.46 4.62
C ALA A 103 -3.71 4.47 3.54
N VAL A 104 -3.95 4.12 2.29
CA VAL A 104 -3.51 4.90 1.13
C VAL A 104 -4.62 5.82 0.61
N ALA A 105 -5.89 5.49 0.87
CA ALA A 105 -7.06 6.23 0.42
C ALA A 105 -7.02 7.74 0.71
N PRO A 106 -6.83 8.20 1.97
CA PRO A 106 -6.89 9.62 2.30
C PRO A 106 -5.73 10.44 1.71
N VAL A 107 -4.61 9.79 1.37
CA VAL A 107 -3.42 10.45 0.82
C VAL A 107 -3.37 10.40 -0.71
N SER A 108 -4.33 9.73 -1.35
CA SER A 108 -4.30 9.39 -2.78
C SER A 108 -5.49 9.92 -3.57
N ALA A 109 -6.27 10.84 -3.01
CA ALA A 109 -7.54 11.30 -3.58
C ALA A 109 -7.47 11.57 -5.09
N GLU A 110 -6.55 12.44 -5.52
CA GLU A 110 -6.46 12.89 -6.92
C GLU A 110 -6.15 11.76 -7.92
N PRO A 111 -5.09 10.93 -7.75
CA PRO A 111 -4.83 9.79 -8.63
C PRO A 111 -5.79 8.60 -8.41
N MET A 112 -6.46 8.48 -7.27
CA MET A 112 -7.48 7.43 -7.07
C MET A 112 -8.67 7.62 -8.00
N TYR A 113 -9.13 8.87 -8.22
CA TYR A 113 -10.24 9.13 -9.14
C TYR A 113 -9.97 8.61 -10.56
N SER A 114 -8.70 8.63 -11.01
CA SER A 114 -8.28 8.11 -12.31
C SER A 114 -8.21 6.58 -12.42
N GLN A 115 -8.30 5.88 -11.29
CA GLN A 115 -8.18 4.42 -11.17
C GLN A 115 -9.46 3.79 -10.61
N LEU A 116 -10.52 4.57 -10.40
CA LEU A 116 -11.80 4.09 -9.87
C LEU A 116 -12.38 2.95 -10.69
N ASP A 117 -12.27 3.00 -12.02
CA ASP A 117 -12.76 1.94 -12.93
C ASP A 117 -12.16 0.56 -12.63
N LEU A 118 -10.96 0.52 -12.05
CA LEU A 118 -10.28 -0.72 -11.67
C LEU A 118 -10.57 -1.13 -10.22
N VAL A 119 -10.65 -0.15 -9.32
CA VAL A 119 -10.81 -0.39 -7.89
C VAL A 119 -12.26 -0.73 -7.53
N LEU A 120 -13.24 -0.05 -8.11
CA LEU A 120 -14.67 -0.26 -7.82
C LEU A 120 -15.10 -1.71 -8.08
N PRO A 121 -14.85 -2.32 -9.25
CA PRO A 121 -15.25 -3.70 -9.51
C PRO A 121 -14.58 -4.69 -8.56
N ALA A 122 -13.32 -4.45 -8.18
CA ALA A 122 -12.59 -5.30 -7.25
C ALA A 122 -13.19 -5.22 -5.83
N LEU A 123 -13.46 -4.01 -5.33
CA LEU A 123 -14.12 -3.79 -4.04
C LEU A 123 -15.52 -4.39 -4.02
N MET A 124 -16.31 -4.15 -5.09
CA MET A 124 -17.64 -4.72 -5.26
C MET A 124 -17.60 -6.25 -5.29
N SER A 125 -16.64 -6.86 -5.98
CA SER A 125 -16.48 -8.31 -6.01
C SER A 125 -16.10 -8.85 -4.63
N GLY A 126 -15.23 -8.15 -3.89
CA GLY A 126 -14.87 -8.51 -2.50
C GLY A 126 -16.08 -8.49 -1.57
N LEU A 127 -16.87 -7.42 -1.61
CA LEU A 127 -18.12 -7.31 -0.82
C LEU A 127 -19.17 -8.32 -1.26
N TYR A 128 -19.29 -8.60 -2.56
CA TYR A 128 -20.23 -9.57 -3.10
C TYR A 128 -19.89 -11.01 -2.67
N LEU A 129 -18.60 -11.36 -2.69
CA LEU A 129 -18.10 -12.63 -2.16
C LEU A 129 -18.39 -12.80 -0.67
N GLU A 130 -18.36 -11.71 0.13
CA GLU A 130 -18.83 -11.77 1.53
C GLU A 130 -20.35 -12.00 1.64
N ILE A 131 -21.15 -11.40 0.75
CA ILE A 131 -22.62 -11.50 0.79
C ILE A 131 -23.12 -12.90 0.39
N GLU A 132 -22.46 -13.59 -0.55
CA GLU A 132 -22.87 -14.93 -1.02
C GLU A 132 -22.40 -16.11 -0.15
N LEU A 133 -21.48 -15.91 0.80
CA LEU A 133 -20.86 -16.99 1.60
C LEU A 133 -21.52 -17.27 2.97
N GLU A 134 -22.68 -16.70 3.29
CA GLU A 134 -23.53 -17.19 4.39
C GLU A 134 -24.39 -18.37 3.86
N PRO A 135 -23.91 -19.63 3.95
CA PRO A 135 -23.99 -20.32 5.24
C PRO A 135 -22.79 -21.26 5.50
N SER A 136 -22.39 -21.34 6.78
CA SER A 136 -21.53 -22.36 7.42
C SER A 136 -20.23 -21.79 7.96
N GLY A 137 -20.23 -21.56 9.27
CA GLY A 137 -19.14 -21.06 10.10
C GLY A 137 -17.74 -21.51 9.67
N CYS A 138 -16.95 -20.54 9.23
CA CYS A 138 -15.52 -20.51 9.52
C CYS A 138 -15.13 -19.06 9.81
N THR A 139 -14.51 -18.87 10.95
CA THR A 139 -14.14 -17.62 11.60
C THR A 139 -13.28 -16.70 10.73
N SER A 140 -13.75 -15.47 10.43
CA SER A 140 -13.04 -14.16 10.28
C SER A 140 -13.57 -13.32 9.09
N THR A 141 -13.79 -12.00 9.19
CA THR A 141 -13.73 -11.03 10.30
C THR A 141 -14.61 -9.80 9.94
N PRO A 142 -15.40 -9.23 10.86
CA PRO A 142 -16.06 -7.92 10.67
C PRO A 142 -15.08 -6.79 10.30
N GLU A 143 -13.79 -7.01 10.54
CA GLU A 143 -12.67 -6.12 10.22
C GLU A 143 -12.44 -5.92 8.72
N LEU A 144 -12.76 -6.88 7.84
CA LEU A 144 -12.60 -6.71 6.39
C LEU A 144 -13.64 -5.72 5.86
N ARG A 145 -14.91 -5.91 6.24
CA ARG A 145 -15.99 -4.98 5.93
C ARG A 145 -15.70 -3.57 6.46
N ASP A 146 -15.26 -3.46 7.72
CA ASP A 146 -14.95 -2.16 8.32
C ASP A 146 -13.74 -1.48 7.65
N ALA A 147 -12.71 -2.25 7.25
CA ALA A 147 -11.57 -1.71 6.49
C ALA A 147 -11.96 -1.26 5.08
N LEU A 148 -12.85 -2.00 4.40
CA LEU A 148 -13.37 -1.62 3.08
C LEU A 148 -14.27 -0.38 3.15
N LEU A 149 -15.09 -0.27 4.21
CA LEU A 149 -15.92 0.91 4.43
C LEU A 149 -15.06 2.15 4.73
N ALA A 150 -14.04 2.00 5.59
CA ALA A 150 -13.08 3.06 5.90
C ALA A 150 -12.24 3.48 4.69
N ALA A 151 -12.02 2.59 3.72
CA ALA A 151 -11.35 2.93 2.47
C ALA A 151 -12.22 3.78 1.51
N CYS A 152 -13.53 3.86 1.77
CA CYS A 152 -14.48 4.63 0.95
C CYS A 152 -14.78 6.04 1.50
N GLU A 153 -14.37 6.35 2.74
CA GLU A 153 -14.50 7.68 3.37
C GLU A 153 -13.35 8.63 2.99
#